data_AF-A0A953LK77-F1
#
_entry.id   AF-A0A953LK77-F1
#
_cell.length_a   1.000
_cell.length_b   1.000
_cell.length_c   1.000
_cell.angle_alpha   90.00
_cell.angle_beta   90.00
_cell.angle_gamma   90.00
#
_symmetry.space_group_name_H-M   'P 1'
#
loop_
_entity.id
_entity.type
_entity.pdbx_description
1 polymer ?
#
loop_
_entity_poly.entity_id
_entity_poly.type
_entity_poly.pdbx_seq_one_letter_code
_entity_poly.pdbx_strand_id
1 'polypeptide(L)'
;LIICVIFVFSIANTINMALFERIREFGTMMAIGNGRATIFMTIFLEAAILGALGPLLGMAMGVGLAHVISAIGIEVPPPPQSSTGYFAMITVNRELIFQTFALSMLATVISSILPAYRASRFRIVHALGYV
;
A
#
# COMPACT_ATOMS: atom_id res chain seq x y z
N LEU A 1 -14.71 3.62 -1.81
CA LEU A 1 -14.63 3.73 -0.33
C LEU A 1 -14.36 2.40 0.36
N ILE A 2 -15.10 1.31 0.11
CA ILE A 2 -14.87 0.00 0.76
C ILE A 2 -13.43 -0.50 0.59
N ILE A 3 -12.89 -0.45 -0.64
CA ILE A 3 -11.51 -0.86 -0.94
C ILE A 3 -10.50 -0.04 -0.13
N CYS A 4 -10.70 1.27 -0.01
CA CYS A 4 -9.82 2.14 0.78
C CYS A 4 -9.77 1.69 2.25
N VAL A 5 -10.91 1.31 2.83
CA VAL A 5 -10.98 0.83 4.22
C VAL A 5 -10.23 -0.48 4.38
N ILE A 6 -10.43 -1.44 3.48
CA ILE A 6 -9.71 -2.73 3.49
C ILE A 6 -8.20 -2.50 3.35
N PHE A 7 -7.79 -1.55 2.52
CA PHE A 7 -6.39 -1.21 2.28
C PHE A 7 -5.73 -0.65 3.55
N VAL A 8 -6.37 0.32 4.21
CA VAL A 8 -5.92 0.88 5.49
C VAL A 8 -5.79 -0.23 6.54
N PHE A 9 -6.79 -1.11 6.62
CA PHE A 9 -6.82 -2.18 7.61
C PHE A 9 -5.73 -3.24 7.37
N SER A 10 -5.48 -3.61 6.11
CA SER A 10 -4.39 -4.53 5.75
C SER A 10 -3.03 -3.96 6.13
N ILE A 11 -2.76 -2.70 5.76
CA ILE A 11 -1.49 -2.03 6.11
C ILE A 11 -1.32 -1.97 7.62
N ALA A 12 -2.37 -1.59 8.35
CA ALA A 12 -2.33 -1.55 9.80
C ALA A 12 -2.03 -2.93 10.40
N ASN A 13 -2.62 -4.00 9.86
CA ASN A 13 -2.37 -5.37 10.33
C ASN A 13 -0.93 -5.81 10.08
N THR A 14 -0.38 -5.52 8.90
CA THR A 14 1.02 -5.83 8.57
C THR A 14 1.99 -5.09 9.48
N ILE A 15 1.76 -3.80 9.71
CA ILE A 15 2.60 -3.01 10.61
C ILE A 15 2.48 -3.54 12.04
N ASN A 16 1.27 -3.83 12.52
CA ASN A 16 1.08 -4.42 13.85
C ASN A 16 1.85 -5.74 14.00
N MET A 17 1.79 -6.62 13.00
CA MET A 17 2.56 -7.88 13.02
C MET A 17 4.07 -7.63 13.10
N ALA A 18 4.59 -6.73 12.24
CA ALA A 18 6.01 -6.37 12.24
C ALA A 18 6.46 -5.76 13.58
N LEU A 19 5.58 -4.99 14.25
CA LEU A 19 5.85 -4.49 15.58
C LEU A 19 6.00 -5.64 16.58
N PHE A 20 5.06 -6.58 16.61
CA PHE A 20 5.09 -7.71 17.55
C PHE A 20 6.38 -8.53 17.46
N GLU A 21 6.86 -8.79 16.25
CA GLU A 21 8.11 -9.53 16.03
C GLU A 21 9.34 -8.74 16.52
N ARG A 22 9.32 -7.41 16.40
CA ARG A 22 10.46 -6.52 16.69
C ARG A 22 10.37 -5.80 18.04
N ILE A 23 9.39 -6.11 18.91
CA ILE A 23 9.24 -5.48 20.25
C ILE A 23 10.56 -5.53 21.04
N ARG A 24 11.26 -6.67 21.01
CA ARG A 24 12.54 -6.84 21.73
C ARG A 24 13.65 -5.96 21.17
N GLU A 25 13.72 -5.79 19.85
CA GLU A 25 14.69 -4.92 19.18
C GLU A 25 14.43 -3.45 19.51
N PHE A 26 13.17 -3.02 19.51
CA PHE A 26 12.81 -1.66 19.93
C PHE A 26 13.15 -1.42 21.41
N GLY A 27 12.90 -2.41 22.27
CA GLY A 27 13.25 -2.37 23.69
C GLY A 27 14.76 -2.20 23.92
N THR A 28 15.61 -2.93 23.19
CA THR A 28 17.06 -2.80 23.29
C THR A 28 17.57 -1.48 22.73
N MET A 29 17.02 -1.01 21.61
CA MET A 29 17.37 0.31 21.04
C MET A 29 17.08 1.44 22.02
N MET A 30 15.95 1.38 22.75
CA MET A 30 15.61 2.39 23.76
C MET A 30 16.46 2.28 25.03
N ALA A 31 16.91 1.07 25.40
CA ALA A 31 17.85 0.88 26.51
C ALA A 31 19.24 1.50 26.24
N ILE A 32 19.65 1.53 24.96
CA ILE A 32 20.91 2.17 24.51
C ILE A 32 20.73 3.71 24.35
N GLY A 33 19.50 4.22 24.51
CA GLY A 33 19.19 5.65 24.51
C GLY A 33 18.61 6.19 23.20
N ASN A 34 18.25 5.33 22.23
CA ASN A 34 17.52 5.80 21.06
C ASN A 34 16.13 6.34 21.45
N GLY A 35 15.78 7.50 20.91
CA GLY A 35 14.50 8.15 21.16
C GLY A 35 13.34 7.50 20.42
N ARG A 36 12.11 7.76 20.88
CA ARG A 36 10.86 7.32 20.23
C ARG A 36 10.72 7.82 18.78
N ALA A 37 11.38 8.93 18.45
CA ALA A 37 11.43 9.49 17.10
C ALA A 37 12.16 8.56 16.11
N THR A 38 13.24 7.90 16.54
CA THR A 38 14.01 6.97 15.69
C THR A 38 13.18 5.75 15.32
N ILE A 39 12.41 5.23 16.28
CA ILE A 39 11.50 4.10 16.07
C ILE A 39 10.38 4.49 15.11
N PHE A 40 9.77 5.65 15.35
CA PHE A 40 8.74 6.19 14.45
C PHE A 40 9.27 6.33 13.02
N MET A 41 10.46 6.91 12.84
CA MET A 41 11.07 7.08 11.51
C MET A 41 11.37 5.75 10.83
N THR A 42 11.83 4.75 11.57
CA THR A 42 12.11 3.40 11.01
C THR A 42 10.83 2.77 10.48
N ILE A 43 9.75 2.79 11.28
CA ILE A 43 8.43 2.25 10.88
C ILE A 43 7.85 3.04 9.71
N PHE A 44 7.96 4.37 9.75
CA PHE A 44 7.48 5.23 8.68
C PHE A 44 8.21 4.95 7.36
N LEU A 45 9.52 4.75 7.41
CA LEU A 45 10.35 4.48 6.25
C LEU A 45 10.06 3.08 5.67
N GLU A 46 9.87 2.07 6.52
CA GLU A 46 9.44 0.72 6.10
C GLU A 46 8.06 0.77 5.41
N ALA A 47 7.11 1.49 6.02
CA ALA A 47 5.79 1.70 5.43
C ALA A 47 5.84 2.51 4.13
N ALA A 48 6.73 3.50 4.02
CA ALA A 48 6.91 4.29 2.80
C ALA A 48 7.52 3.46 1.67
N ILE A 49 8.49 2.59 1.95
CA ILE A 49 9.08 1.68 0.96
C ILE A 49 8.02 0.71 0.46
N LEU A 50 7.30 0.03 1.37
CA LEU A 50 6.21 -0.87 0.99
C LEU A 50 5.11 -0.14 0.20
N GLY A 51 4.81 1.09 0.62
CA GLY A 51 3.85 1.98 -0.02
C GLY A 51 4.24 2.51 -1.39
N ALA A 52 5.53 2.56 -1.71
CA ALA A 52 6.03 2.94 -3.02
C ALA A 52 6.12 1.71 -3.96
N LEU A 53 6.57 0.56 -3.43
CA LEU A 53 6.70 -0.67 -4.21
C LEU A 53 5.34 -1.24 -4.62
N GLY A 54 4.33 -1.18 -3.75
CA GLY A 54 2.99 -1.71 -4.04
C GLY A 54 2.35 -1.10 -5.29
N PRO A 55 2.22 0.24 -5.40
CA PRO A 55 1.67 0.92 -6.57
C PRO A 55 2.51 0.70 -7.83
N LEU A 56 3.85 0.68 -7.72
CA LEU A 56 4.72 0.39 -8.87
C LEU A 56 4.45 -1.00 -9.45
N LEU A 57 4.43 -2.03 -8.60
CA LEU A 57 4.15 -3.40 -9.01
C LEU A 57 2.72 -3.57 -9.51
N GLY A 58 1.74 -3.02 -8.78
CA GLY A 58 0.34 -3.08 -9.16
C GLY A 58 0.06 -2.39 -10.51
N MET A 59 0.72 -1.27 -10.78
CA MET A 59 0.60 -0.56 -12.05
C MET A 59 1.28 -1.32 -13.18
N ALA A 60 2.49 -1.86 -12.96
CA ALA A 60 3.18 -2.69 -13.94
C ALA A 60 2.34 -3.92 -14.32
N MET A 61 1.76 -4.60 -13.32
CA MET A 61 0.85 -5.72 -13.54
C MET A 61 -0.44 -5.28 -14.24
N GLY A 62 -1.06 -4.18 -13.82
CA GLY A 62 -2.30 -3.68 -14.42
C GLY A 62 -2.13 -3.30 -15.89
N VAL A 63 -1.05 -2.60 -16.24
CA VAL A 63 -0.71 -2.27 -17.63
C VAL A 63 -0.37 -3.52 -18.43
N GLY A 64 0.42 -4.44 -17.85
CA GLY A 64 0.75 -5.73 -18.48
C GLY A 64 -0.51 -6.55 -18.79
N LEU A 65 -1.42 -6.67 -17.83
CA LEU A 65 -2.71 -7.33 -18.00
C LEU A 65 -3.58 -6.62 -19.03
N ALA A 66 -3.61 -5.28 -19.04
CA ALA A 66 -4.35 -4.52 -20.05
C ALA A 66 -3.87 -4.84 -21.47
N HIS A 67 -2.56 -4.95 -21.68
CA HIS A 67 -1.99 -5.35 -22.96
C HIS A 67 -2.32 -6.80 -23.33
N VAL A 68 -2.20 -7.73 -22.38
CA VAL A 68 -2.53 -9.15 -22.61
C VAL A 68 -4.01 -9.32 -22.96
N ILE A 69 -4.91 -8.68 -22.21
CA ILE A 69 -6.36 -8.74 -22.46
C ILE A 69 -6.70 -8.11 -23.81
N SER A 70 -6.08 -6.98 -24.15
CA SER A 70 -6.27 -6.34 -25.45
C SER A 70 -5.74 -7.22 -26.60
N ALA A 71 -4.68 -7.99 -26.38
CA ALA A 71 -4.12 -8.92 -27.37
C ALA A 71 -4.97 -10.18 -27.55
N ILE A 72 -5.67 -10.64 -26.51
CA ILE A 72 -6.65 -11.74 -26.59
C ILE A 72 -7.86 -11.32 -27.44
N GLY A 73 -8.15 -10.02 -27.52
CA GLY A 73 -9.18 -9.47 -28.41
C GLY A 73 -10.58 -9.84 -27.94
N ILE A 74 -11.11 -9.12 -26.94
CA ILE A 74 -12.51 -9.29 -26.56
C ILE A 74 -13.38 -8.66 -27.65
N GLU A 75 -14.09 -9.51 -28.39
CA GLU A 75 -15.11 -9.09 -29.37
C GLU A 75 -16.28 -8.48 -28.61
N VAL A 76 -16.45 -7.15 -28.74
CA VAL A 76 -17.60 -6.46 -28.20
C VAL A 76 -18.66 -6.37 -29.30
N PRO A 77 -19.91 -6.82 -29.04
CA PRO A 77 -20.97 -6.71 -30.03
C PRO A 77 -21.22 -5.22 -30.39
N PRO A 78 -21.58 -4.92 -31.64
CA PRO A 78 -21.67 -3.54 -32.10
C PRO A 78 -22.74 -2.75 -31.34
N PRO A 79 -22.51 -1.47 -31.00
CA PRO A 79 -23.57 -0.58 -30.54
C PRO A 79 -24.62 -0.37 -31.65
N PRO A 80 -25.89 -0.05 -31.31
CA PRO A 80 -27.04 -0.08 -32.24
C PRO A 80 -26.98 0.87 -33.46
N GLN A 81 -25.88 1.60 -33.67
CA GLN A 81 -25.65 2.52 -34.79
C GLN A 81 -24.43 2.16 -35.67
N SER A 82 -23.78 1.01 -35.47
CA SER A 82 -22.64 0.56 -36.28
C SER A 82 -22.72 -0.94 -36.58
N SER A 83 -22.40 -1.37 -37.79
CA SER A 83 -22.43 -2.78 -38.23
C SER A 83 -21.08 -3.50 -38.10
N THR A 84 -20.11 -2.93 -37.38
CA THR A 84 -18.78 -3.51 -37.21
C THR A 84 -18.48 -3.71 -35.73
N GLY A 85 -18.22 -4.96 -35.33
CA GLY A 85 -17.72 -5.27 -33.99
C GLY A 85 -16.35 -4.64 -33.78
N TYR A 86 -16.11 -4.09 -32.61
CA TYR A 86 -14.81 -3.49 -32.25
C TYR A 86 -14.14 -4.37 -31.21
N PHE A 87 -12.82 -4.54 -31.33
CA PHE A 87 -12.04 -5.11 -30.24
C PHE A 87 -11.94 -4.07 -29.12
N ALA A 88 -12.26 -4.48 -27.89
CA ALA A 88 -12.05 -3.64 -26.72
C ALA A 88 -10.55 -3.41 -26.53
N MET A 89 -10.05 -2.28 -26.99
CA MET A 89 -8.70 -1.81 -26.64
C MET A 89 -8.77 -1.07 -25.32
N ILE A 90 -8.07 -1.60 -24.30
CA ILE A 90 -7.91 -0.92 -23.03
C ILE A 90 -6.96 0.26 -23.26
N THR A 91 -7.52 1.47 -23.32
CA THR A 91 -6.74 2.69 -23.53
C THR A 91 -6.06 3.07 -22.22
N VAL A 92 -4.76 2.84 -22.15
CA VAL A 92 -3.94 3.24 -21.01
C VAL A 92 -3.56 4.72 -21.19
N ASN A 93 -4.33 5.60 -20.55
CA ASN A 93 -4.02 7.04 -20.54
C ASN A 93 -2.91 7.33 -19.52
N ARG A 94 -1.90 8.12 -19.92
CA ARG A 94 -0.81 8.59 -19.04
C ARG A 94 -1.35 9.35 -17.83
N GLU A 95 -2.46 10.05 -18.00
CA GLU A 95 -3.11 10.79 -16.91
C GLU A 95 -3.68 9.83 -15.84
N LEU A 96 -4.36 8.75 -16.25
CA LEU A 96 -4.91 7.75 -15.33
C LEU A 96 -3.80 7.02 -14.56
N ILE A 97 -2.69 6.73 -15.23
CA ILE A 97 -1.48 6.19 -14.61
C ILE A 97 -1.00 7.10 -13.47
N PHE A 98 -0.83 8.39 -13.77
CA PHE A 98 -0.29 9.34 -12.80
C PHE A 98 -1.26 9.53 -11.62
N GLN A 99 -2.56 9.66 -11.91
CA GLN A 99 -3.59 9.79 -10.88
C GLN A 99 -3.66 8.56 -9.99
N THR A 100 -3.60 7.35 -10.55
CA THR A 100 -3.65 6.09 -9.78
C THR A 100 -2.43 5.98 -8.87
N PHE A 101 -1.24 6.25 -9.41
CA PHE A 101 0.00 6.23 -8.65
C PHE A 101 -0.04 7.25 -7.50
N ALA A 102 -0.41 8.50 -7.79
CA ALA A 102 -0.51 9.55 -6.79
C ALA A 102 -1.54 9.19 -5.69
N LEU A 103 -2.69 8.65 -6.07
CA LEU A 103 -3.76 8.30 -5.15
C LEU A 103 -3.36 7.11 -4.26
N SER A 104 -2.67 6.11 -4.80
CA SER A 104 -2.13 4.99 -4.01
C SER A 104 -1.00 5.45 -3.07
N MET A 105 -0.12 6.34 -3.52
CA MET A 105 0.94 6.92 -2.69
C MET A 105 0.35 7.69 -1.51
N LEU A 106 -0.63 8.56 -1.77
CA LEU A 106 -1.36 9.31 -0.75
C LEU A 106 -2.11 8.37 0.20
N ALA A 107 -2.76 7.33 -0.33
CA ALA A 107 -3.47 6.35 0.49
C ALA A 107 -2.52 5.62 1.43
N THR A 108 -1.31 5.24 0.99
CA THR A 108 -0.33 4.59 1.86
C THR A 108 0.20 5.53 2.94
N VAL A 109 0.53 6.78 2.60
CA VAL A 109 0.98 7.78 3.57
C VAL A 109 -0.09 8.03 4.63
N ILE A 110 -1.33 8.23 4.22
CA ILE A 110 -2.45 8.43 5.16
C ILE A 110 -2.67 7.19 6.02
N SER A 111 -2.60 5.99 5.42
CA SER A 111 -2.80 4.73 6.11
C SER A 111 -1.69 4.41 7.10
N SER A 112 -0.45 4.82 6.83
CA SER A 112 0.70 4.51 7.70
C SER A 112 0.79 5.44 8.91
N ILE A 113 0.24 6.66 8.84
CA ILE A 113 0.25 7.62 9.94
C ILE A 113 -0.44 7.06 11.20
N LEU A 114 -1.62 6.46 11.06
CA LEU A 114 -2.41 5.96 12.18
C LEU A 114 -1.73 4.81 12.96
N PRO A 115 -1.24 3.73 12.30
CA PRO A 115 -0.49 2.67 12.96
C PRO A 115 0.90 3.13 13.40
N ALA A 116 1.63 3.97 12.65
CA ALA A 116 2.93 4.49 13.08
C ALA A 116 2.81 5.36 14.35
N TYR A 117 1.76 6.20 14.40
CA TYR A 117 1.46 6.98 15.60
C TYR A 117 1.12 6.08 16.79
N ARG A 118 0.27 5.06 16.59
CA ARG A 118 -0.05 4.07 17.64
C ARG A 118 1.21 3.32 18.11
N ALA A 119 2.07 2.89 17.20
CA ALA A 119 3.32 2.20 17.49
C ALA A 119 4.29 3.03 18.33
N SER A 120 4.47 4.31 17.98
CA SER A 120 5.34 5.23 18.74
C SER A 120 4.84 5.50 20.16
N ARG A 121 3.53 5.34 20.37
CA ARG A 121 2.84 5.53 21.65
C ARG A 121 2.68 4.22 22.43
N PHE A 122 2.94 3.05 21.83
CA PHE A 122 2.98 1.79 22.55
C PHE A 122 4.07 1.88 23.62
N ARG A 123 3.64 2.06 24.86
CA ARG A 123 4.55 2.15 26.01
C ARG A 123 5.18 0.78 26.22
N ILE A 124 6.50 0.72 26.09
CA ILE A 124 7.38 -0.42 26.40
C ILE A 124 7.17 -0.96 27.81
N VAL A 125 6.53 -0.20 28.69
CA VAL A 125 6.20 -0.63 30.06
C VAL A 125 5.38 -1.93 30.07
N HIS A 126 4.61 -2.24 29.01
CA HIS A 126 3.97 -3.57 28.86
C HIS A 126 4.90 -4.66 28.30
N ALA A 127 5.97 -4.30 27.58
CA ALA A 127 6.95 -5.25 27.04
C ALA A 127 7.87 -5.86 28.13
N LEU A 128 8.00 -5.19 29.27
CA LEU A 128 8.68 -5.72 30.47
C LEU A 128 7.71 -6.34 31.50
N GLY A 129 6.40 -6.20 31.29
CA GLY A 129 5.37 -6.70 32.20
C GLY A 129 4.89 -8.13 31.91
N TYR A 130 5.34 -8.74 30.81
CA TYR A 130 5.21 -10.18 30.57
C TYR A 130 6.48 -10.87 31.08
N VAL A 131 6.58 -10.98 32.41
CA VAL A 131 7.33 -12.03 33.10
C VAL A 131 6.30 -12.91 33.79
#